data_AF-A0A515D6F2-F1
#
_entry.id   AF-A0A515D6F2-F1
#
_cell.length_a   1.000
_cell.length_b   1.000
_cell.length_c   1.000
_cell.angle_alpha   90.00
_cell.angle_beta   90.00
_cell.angle_gamma   90.00
#
_symmetry.space_group_name_H-M   'P 1'
#
loop_
_entity.id
_entity.type
_entity.pdbx_description
1 polymer ?
#
loop_
_entity_poly.entity_id
_entity_poly.type
_entity_poly.pdbx_seq_one_letter_code
_entity_poly.pdbx_strand_id
1 'polypeptide(L)'
;MSWRQNKYVLERHQTFDAPPQDGVDQIPEVPGVYCILNRVSGHRYVGCAVEDMQARARSHRAGLRSGKPSNKLMRKHVAVYGVDAFFFFVLQAHPHSDEGLWKYQLEQHELWWTIQLAAHDERCGYNSEAGHIRTPAARFREAERRKLGTFGPYQLLPGVDLHDPIHHLLLKTWVQ
;
A
#
# COMPACT_ATOMS: atom_id res chain seq x y z
N MET A 1 6.55 4.09 37.45
CA MET A 1 5.60 3.89 36.34
C MET A 1 6.38 3.97 35.04
N SER A 2 6.58 2.81 34.40
CA SER A 2 7.57 2.58 33.35
C SER A 2 6.98 2.84 31.96
N TRP A 3 7.41 3.92 31.31
CA TRP A 3 7.24 4.16 29.87
C TRP A 3 8.17 3.23 29.09
N ARG A 4 7.67 2.07 28.66
CA ARG A 4 8.42 1.20 27.73
C ARG A 4 7.99 1.48 26.29
N GLN A 5 8.84 2.26 25.65
CA GLN A 5 9.16 2.35 24.23
C GLN A 5 8.53 1.28 23.33
N ASN A 6 7.66 1.74 22.44
CA ASN A 6 7.21 1.01 21.25
C ASN A 6 8.35 1.04 20.22
N LYS A 7 9.24 0.04 20.29
CA LYS A 7 10.41 -0.09 19.44
C LYS A 7 10.18 -1.18 18.40
N TYR A 8 9.31 -0.94 17.43
CA TYR A 8 9.29 -1.72 16.18
C TYR A 8 10.37 -1.17 15.25
N VAL A 9 11.63 -1.44 15.62
CA VAL A 9 12.78 -1.21 14.74
C VAL A 9 12.80 -2.34 13.72
N LEU A 10 12.61 -1.96 12.46
CA LEU A 10 12.82 -2.74 11.25
C LEU A 10 14.31 -3.13 11.15
N GLU A 11 14.71 -4.21 11.81
CA GLU A 11 16.04 -4.80 11.61
C GLU A 11 15.97 -6.31 11.37
N ARG A 12 16.47 -6.68 10.18
CA ARG A 12 17.04 -7.97 9.77
C ARG A 12 16.07 -9.16 9.66
N HIS A 13 15.88 -9.59 8.40
CA HIS A 13 15.62 -10.96 7.96
C HIS A 13 15.01 -11.89 9.02
N GLN A 14 13.78 -11.60 9.46
CA GLN A 14 12.93 -12.68 9.93
C GLN A 14 12.58 -13.50 8.69
N THR A 15 13.30 -14.61 8.51
CA THR A 15 12.70 -15.75 7.84
C THR A 15 11.49 -16.09 8.68
N PHE A 16 10.33 -15.61 8.27
CA PHE A 16 9.07 -16.10 8.80
C PHE A 16 9.07 -17.58 8.44
N ASP A 17 9.38 -18.45 9.40
CA ASP A 17 8.88 -19.82 9.38
C ASP A 17 7.36 -19.66 9.32
N ALA A 18 6.85 -19.65 8.10
CA ALA A 18 5.56 -19.07 7.81
C ALA A 18 4.51 -19.81 8.66
N PRO A 19 3.69 -19.12 9.47
CA PRO A 19 2.44 -19.74 9.86
C PRO A 19 1.75 -20.16 8.56
N PRO A 20 1.15 -21.37 8.48
CA PRO A 20 0.62 -21.95 7.23
C PRO A 20 -0.57 -21.17 6.65
N GLN A 21 -0.96 -20.07 7.27
CA GLN A 21 -2.14 -19.28 6.96
C GLN A 21 -1.76 -17.89 6.47
N ASP A 22 -2.49 -17.43 5.45
CA ASP A 22 -2.34 -16.13 4.81
C ASP A 22 -2.87 -14.96 5.64
N GLY A 23 -3.26 -15.17 6.90
CA GLY A 23 -3.71 -14.11 7.82
C GLY A 23 -5.18 -13.70 7.64
N VAL A 24 -5.84 -14.15 6.57
CA VAL A 24 -7.19 -13.68 6.18
C VAL A 24 -8.23 -14.06 7.23
N ASP A 25 -8.17 -15.27 7.75
CA ASP A 25 -9.19 -15.78 8.69
C ASP A 25 -9.01 -15.20 10.12
N GLN A 26 -7.95 -14.41 10.35
CA GLN A 26 -7.74 -13.64 11.58
C GLN A 26 -8.24 -12.20 11.49
N ILE A 27 -8.65 -11.74 10.29
CA ILE A 27 -9.22 -10.41 10.11
C ILE A 27 -10.65 -10.40 10.70
N PRO A 28 -11.01 -9.40 11.52
CA PRO A 28 -12.34 -9.29 12.10
C PRO A 28 -13.38 -8.86 11.05
N GLU A 29 -14.61 -9.34 11.22
CA GLU A 29 -15.78 -9.03 10.39
C GLU A 29 -16.38 -7.66 10.74
N VAL A 30 -15.53 -6.63 10.73
CA VAL A 30 -15.92 -5.24 11.02
C VAL A 30 -15.29 -4.29 10.00
N PRO A 31 -15.77 -3.05 9.88
CA PRO A 31 -15.15 -2.03 9.06
C PRO A 31 -13.71 -1.77 9.49
N GLY A 32 -12.86 -1.31 8.58
CA GLY A 32 -11.51 -0.89 8.93
C GLY A 32 -10.50 -0.89 7.80
N VAL A 33 -9.24 -0.68 8.17
CA VAL A 33 -8.08 -0.64 7.29
C VAL A 33 -7.23 -1.90 7.51
N TYR A 34 -6.85 -2.56 6.42
CA TYR A 34 -6.02 -3.75 6.41
C TYR A 34 -4.85 -3.59 5.44
N CYS A 35 -3.86 -4.48 5.57
CA CYS A 35 -2.68 -4.54 4.73
C CYS A 35 -2.49 -5.94 4.16
N ILE A 36 -2.04 -6.01 2.91
CA ILE A 36 -1.52 -7.22 2.26
C ILE A 36 -0.02 -7.02 2.06
N LEU A 37 0.78 -7.80 2.78
CA LEU A 37 2.24 -7.77 2.70
C LEU A 37 2.72 -8.96 1.87
N ASN A 38 3.56 -8.72 0.87
CA ASN A 38 4.40 -9.78 0.33
C ASN A 38 5.63 -9.94 1.25
N ARG A 39 5.72 -11.07 1.94
CA ARG A 39 6.77 -11.37 2.93
C ARG A 39 8.16 -11.55 2.31
N VAL A 40 8.23 -11.81 1.00
CA VAL A 40 9.50 -12.00 0.28
C VAL A 40 10.04 -10.67 -0.22
N SER A 41 9.21 -9.86 -0.91
CA SER A 41 9.64 -8.59 -1.50
C SER A 41 9.45 -7.37 -0.59
N GLY A 42 8.78 -7.53 0.55
CA GLY A 42 8.43 -6.44 1.47
C GLY A 42 7.35 -5.49 0.96
N HIS A 43 6.81 -5.70 -0.25
CA HIS A 43 5.82 -4.81 -0.85
C HIS A 43 4.47 -4.90 -0.15
N ARG A 44 3.79 -3.76 -0.03
CA ARG A 44 2.53 -3.63 0.73
C ARG A 44 1.39 -3.10 -0.11
N TYR A 45 0.19 -3.62 0.10
CA TYR A 45 -1.06 -3.03 -0.33
C TYR A 45 -1.84 -2.62 0.90
N VAL A 46 -2.35 -1.41 0.95
CA VAL A 46 -3.26 -0.93 1.98
C VAL A 46 -4.64 -0.78 1.36
N GLY A 47 -5.67 -1.24 2.05
CA GLY A 47 -7.04 -1.02 1.63
C GLY A 47 -7.95 -0.85 2.83
N CYS A 48 -9.12 -0.27 2.61
CA CYS A 48 -10.18 -0.23 3.59
C CYS A 48 -11.39 -1.08 3.17
N ALA A 49 -12.23 -1.42 4.14
CA ALA A 49 -13.54 -2.01 3.92
C ALA A 49 -14.57 -1.30 4.79
N VAL A 50 -15.66 -0.90 4.14
CA VAL A 50 -16.75 -0.16 4.77
C VAL A 50 -17.59 -1.08 5.65
N GLU A 51 -17.88 -2.31 5.24
CA GLU A 51 -18.75 -3.20 6.03
C GLU A 51 -17.96 -4.30 6.73
N ASP A 52 -17.14 -5.03 5.97
CA ASP A 52 -16.45 -6.22 6.44
C ASP A 52 -15.07 -6.33 5.79
N MET A 53 -14.02 -6.12 6.59
CA MET A 53 -12.63 -6.31 6.16
C MET A 53 -12.32 -7.76 5.80
N GLN A 54 -12.90 -8.74 6.49
CA GLN A 54 -12.63 -10.16 6.26
C GLN A 54 -13.21 -10.59 4.92
N ALA A 55 -14.45 -10.21 4.59
CA ALA A 55 -15.04 -10.45 3.28
C ALA A 55 -14.19 -9.82 2.16
N ARG A 56 -13.72 -8.59 2.35
CA ARG A 56 -12.84 -7.92 1.39
C ARG A 56 -11.50 -8.63 1.23
N ALA A 57 -10.87 -9.05 2.33
CA ALA A 57 -9.63 -9.82 2.33
C ALA A 57 -9.79 -11.17 1.61
N ARG A 58 -10.90 -11.89 1.84
CA ARG A 58 -11.24 -13.13 1.12
C ARG A 58 -11.35 -12.93 -0.38
N SER A 59 -11.96 -11.81 -0.81
CA SER A 59 -12.04 -11.44 -2.24
C SER A 59 -10.65 -11.22 -2.85
N HIS A 60 -9.77 -10.47 -2.16
CA HIS A 60 -8.38 -10.30 -2.58
C HIS A 60 -7.63 -11.63 -2.62
N ARG A 61 -7.79 -12.50 -1.62
CA ARG A 61 -7.22 -13.85 -1.57
C ARG A 61 -7.65 -14.69 -2.78
N ALA A 62 -8.94 -14.68 -3.14
CA ALA A 62 -9.43 -15.36 -4.34
C ALA A 62 -8.81 -14.79 -5.62
N GLY A 63 -8.65 -13.46 -5.70
CA GLY A 63 -7.95 -12.79 -6.80
C GLY A 63 -6.49 -13.20 -6.93
N LEU A 64 -5.78 -13.36 -5.82
CA LEU A 64 -4.40 -13.87 -5.79
C LEU A 64 -4.34 -15.33 -6.25
N ARG A 65 -5.19 -16.21 -5.69
CA ARG A 65 -5.25 -17.64 -6.03
C ARG A 65 -5.61 -17.92 -7.49
N SER A 66 -6.43 -17.07 -8.10
CA SER A 66 -6.74 -17.17 -9.53
C SER A 66 -5.64 -16.65 -10.46
N GLY A 67 -4.55 -16.08 -9.92
CA GLY A 67 -3.45 -15.49 -10.68
C GLY A 67 -3.84 -14.21 -11.43
N LYS A 68 -5.00 -13.62 -11.11
CA LYS A 68 -5.57 -12.45 -11.79
C LYS A 68 -5.83 -11.27 -10.82
N PRO A 69 -4.88 -10.89 -9.94
CA PRO A 69 -5.04 -9.64 -9.20
C PRO A 69 -5.12 -8.46 -10.19
N SER A 70 -5.90 -7.44 -9.81
CA SER A 70 -6.10 -6.23 -10.61
C SER A 70 -4.78 -5.45 -10.79
N ASN A 71 -3.94 -5.41 -9.75
CA ASN A 71 -2.65 -4.74 -9.81
C ASN A 71 -1.61 -5.55 -10.63
N LYS A 72 -1.00 -4.90 -11.62
CA LYS A 72 0.00 -5.50 -12.54
C LYS A 72 1.27 -5.96 -11.82
N LEU A 73 1.78 -5.18 -10.87
CA LEU A 73 2.99 -5.53 -10.11
C LEU A 73 2.72 -6.70 -9.17
N MET A 74 1.58 -6.68 -8.47
CA MET A 74 1.13 -7.78 -7.63
C MET A 74 0.98 -9.08 -8.44
N ARG A 75 0.45 -9.01 -9.67
CA ARG A 75 0.36 -10.17 -10.57
C ARG A 75 1.74 -10.76 -10.90
N LYS A 76 2.72 -9.91 -11.19
CA LYS A 76 4.10 -10.35 -11.42
C LYS A 76 4.67 -11.02 -10.17
N HIS A 77 4.44 -10.43 -9.00
CA HIS A 77 4.92 -11.00 -7.74
C HIS A 77 4.25 -12.32 -7.38
N VAL A 78 2.96 -12.52 -7.71
CA VAL A 78 2.30 -13.83 -7.58
C VAL A 78 2.97 -14.87 -8.48
N ALA A 79 3.28 -14.52 -9.73
CA ALA A 79 3.95 -15.45 -10.65
C ALA A 79 5.37 -15.82 -10.21
N VAL A 80 6.08 -14.90 -9.53
CA VAL A 80 7.47 -15.10 -9.09
C VAL A 80 7.55 -15.77 -7.71
N TYR A 81 6.76 -15.32 -6.74
CA TYR A 81 6.88 -15.71 -5.34
C TYR A 81 5.78 -16.68 -4.87
N GLY A 82 4.77 -16.92 -5.69
CA GLY A 82 3.59 -17.69 -5.30
C GLY A 82 2.63 -16.89 -4.41
N VAL A 83 1.43 -17.44 -4.22
CA VAL A 83 0.37 -16.81 -3.41
C VAL A 83 0.66 -16.88 -1.91
N ASP A 84 1.41 -17.89 -1.47
CA ASP A 84 1.76 -18.10 -0.06
C ASP A 84 2.77 -17.05 0.45
N ALA A 85 3.39 -16.29 -0.45
CA ALA A 85 4.22 -15.15 -0.09
C ALA A 85 3.39 -13.97 0.49
N PHE A 86 2.07 -13.95 0.28
CA PHE A 86 1.21 -12.84 0.69
C PHE A 86 0.56 -13.11 2.05
N PHE A 87 0.58 -12.10 2.92
CA PHE A 87 0.06 -12.16 4.28
C PHE A 87 -0.84 -10.95 4.56
N PHE A 88 -2.01 -11.22 5.11
CA PHE A 88 -3.04 -10.25 5.42
C PHE A 88 -3.05 -9.94 6.91
N PHE A 89 -3.14 -8.66 7.27
CA PHE A 89 -3.27 -8.25 8.68
C PHE A 89 -4.03 -6.93 8.80
N VAL A 90 -4.60 -6.71 9.99
CA VAL A 90 -5.35 -5.49 10.31
C VAL A 90 -4.37 -4.37 10.68
N LEU A 91 -4.58 -3.19 10.09
CA LEU A 91 -3.89 -1.97 10.51
C LEU A 91 -4.73 -1.22 11.55
N GLN A 92 -6.04 -1.12 11.30
CA GLN A 92 -6.94 -0.40 12.17
C GLN A 92 -8.38 -0.90 12.01
N ALA A 93 -8.95 -1.46 13.07
CA ALA A 93 -10.36 -1.84 13.09
C ALA A 93 -11.23 -0.64 13.49
N HIS A 94 -12.39 -0.52 12.85
CA HIS A 94 -13.43 0.45 13.09
C HIS A 94 -14.74 -0.27 13.41
N PRO A 95 -14.89 -0.86 14.62
CA PRO A 95 -16.18 -1.40 15.03
C PRO A 95 -17.23 -0.29 14.92
N HIS A 96 -18.38 -0.61 14.31
CA HIS A 96 -19.43 0.35 13.97
C HIS A 96 -19.67 1.36 15.11
N SER A 97 -19.45 2.65 14.82
CA SER A 97 -19.86 3.76 15.67
C SER A 97 -21.12 4.38 15.08
N ASP A 98 -22.08 4.74 15.90
CA ASP A 98 -23.39 5.30 15.51
C ASP A 98 -23.31 6.66 14.76
N GLU A 99 -22.13 7.24 14.62
CA GLU A 99 -21.94 8.57 14.04
C GLU A 99 -21.56 8.50 12.56
N GLY A 100 -22.40 9.08 11.69
CA GLY A 100 -22.30 9.04 10.23
C GLY A 100 -21.05 9.65 9.56
N LEU A 101 -19.99 9.96 10.32
CA LEU A 101 -18.70 10.45 9.83
C LEU A 101 -17.64 9.36 9.62
N TRP A 102 -17.92 8.12 10.02
CA TRP A 102 -16.93 7.04 10.03
C TRP A 102 -16.40 6.66 8.64
N LYS A 103 -17.18 6.83 7.56
CA LYS A 103 -16.70 6.58 6.18
C LYS A 103 -15.59 7.53 5.78
N TYR A 104 -15.74 8.82 6.07
CA TYR A 104 -14.71 9.82 5.80
C TYR A 104 -13.45 9.53 6.62
N GLN A 105 -13.61 9.18 7.91
CA GLN A 105 -12.49 8.80 8.76
C GLN A 105 -11.75 7.55 8.22
N LEU A 106 -12.49 6.58 7.69
CA LEU A 106 -11.93 5.37 7.11
C LEU A 106 -11.04 5.68 5.89
N GLU A 107 -11.51 6.56 4.99
CA GLU A 107 -10.72 7.02 3.84
C GLU A 107 -9.46 7.78 4.28
N GLN A 108 -9.56 8.64 5.31
CA GLN A 108 -8.40 9.34 5.85
C GLN A 108 -7.38 8.38 6.49
N HIS A 109 -7.84 7.32 7.16
CA HIS A 109 -6.96 6.31 7.72
C HIS A 109 -6.30 5.45 6.64
N GLU A 110 -7.03 5.07 5.58
CA GLU A 110 -6.43 4.40 4.43
C GLU A 110 -5.31 5.26 3.81
N LEU A 111 -5.58 6.55 3.58
CA LEU A 111 -4.62 7.51 3.05
C LEU A 111 -3.38 7.59 3.97
N TRP A 112 -3.61 7.79 5.26
CA TRP A 112 -2.54 7.89 6.25
C TRP A 112 -1.65 6.65 6.23
N TRP A 113 -2.23 5.45 6.33
CA TRP A 113 -1.47 4.20 6.31
C TRP A 113 -0.76 3.95 4.98
N THR A 114 -1.39 4.31 3.86
CA THR A 114 -0.79 4.20 2.52
C THR A 114 0.47 5.08 2.41
N ILE A 115 0.46 6.26 3.03
CA ILE A 115 1.62 7.17 3.09
C ILE A 115 2.68 6.62 4.04
N GLN A 116 2.30 6.28 5.28
CA GLN A 116 3.24 5.82 6.31
C GLN A 116 3.99 4.55 5.90
N LEU A 117 3.31 3.64 5.19
CA LEU A 117 3.90 2.39 4.73
C LEU A 117 4.56 2.50 3.35
N ALA A 118 4.57 3.69 2.73
CA ALA A 118 4.99 3.92 1.35
C ALA A 118 4.33 2.96 0.36
N ALA A 119 3.10 2.51 0.64
CA ALA A 119 2.40 1.52 -0.17
C ALA A 119 2.00 2.05 -1.57
N HIS A 120 2.04 3.37 -1.76
CA HIS A 120 1.83 4.07 -3.02
C HIS A 120 3.10 4.20 -3.89
N ASP A 121 4.28 3.87 -3.34
CA ASP A 121 5.53 3.85 -4.10
C ASP A 121 5.74 2.45 -4.68
N GLU A 122 5.89 2.33 -6.00
CA GLU A 122 6.07 1.05 -6.68
C GLU A 122 7.33 0.27 -6.26
N ARG A 123 8.30 0.95 -5.62
CA ARG A 123 9.48 0.31 -5.01
C ARG A 123 9.14 -0.48 -3.75
N CYS A 124 8.04 -0.13 -3.09
CA CYS A 124 7.68 -0.60 -1.76
C CYS A 124 6.23 -1.06 -1.64
N GLY A 125 5.42 -0.95 -2.71
CA GLY A 125 3.98 -0.99 -2.58
C GLY A 125 3.20 -1.30 -3.85
N TYR A 126 1.93 -1.65 -3.66
CA TYR A 126 0.99 -2.04 -4.70
C TYR A 126 -0.17 -1.06 -4.86
N ASN A 127 -0.32 -0.05 -4.00
CA ASN A 127 -1.34 0.96 -4.20
C ASN A 127 -0.97 1.81 -5.41
N SER A 128 -1.86 1.89 -6.40
CA SER A 128 -1.66 2.81 -7.53
C SER A 128 -1.93 4.27 -7.15
N GLU A 129 -2.71 4.49 -6.08
CA GLU A 129 -3.17 5.78 -5.61
C GLU A 129 -3.24 5.78 -4.08
N ALA A 130 -3.18 6.96 -3.44
CA ALA A 130 -3.34 7.09 -1.99
C ALA A 130 -4.69 7.78 -1.71
N GLY A 131 -5.66 7.06 -1.14
CA GLY A 131 -6.96 7.61 -0.74
C GLY A 131 -7.75 8.32 -1.85
N HIS A 132 -7.81 7.73 -3.05
CA HIS A 132 -8.42 8.32 -4.27
C HIS A 132 -7.78 9.64 -4.76
N ILE A 133 -6.77 10.16 -4.05
CA ILE A 133 -5.97 11.29 -4.46
C ILE A 133 -4.77 10.72 -5.22
N ARG A 134 -4.72 10.93 -6.53
CA ARG A 134 -3.48 10.75 -7.27
C ARG A 134 -2.46 11.74 -6.71
N THR A 135 -1.48 11.22 -5.99
CA THR A 135 -0.38 12.05 -5.50
C THR A 135 0.25 12.81 -6.67
N PRO A 136 0.83 14.01 -6.46
CA PRO A 136 1.53 14.73 -7.52
C PRO A 136 2.56 13.85 -8.24
N ALA A 137 3.23 12.94 -7.52
CA ALA A 137 4.13 11.95 -8.08
C ALA A 137 3.41 10.92 -8.98
N ALA A 138 2.23 10.43 -8.60
CA ALA A 138 1.42 9.55 -9.45
C ALA A 138 0.91 10.28 -10.70
N ARG A 139 0.44 11.53 -10.56
CA ARG A 139 0.05 12.39 -11.69
C ARG A 139 1.21 12.65 -12.64
N PHE A 140 2.39 12.97 -12.09
CA PHE A 140 3.61 13.18 -12.86
C PHE A 140 4.04 11.91 -13.61
N ARG A 141 4.11 10.76 -12.93
CA ARG A 141 4.47 9.46 -13.54
C ARG A 141 3.49 9.02 -14.63
N GLU A 142 2.20 9.33 -14.47
CA GLU A 142 1.21 9.05 -15.51
C GLU A 142 1.29 10.02 -16.69
N ALA A 143 1.59 11.30 -16.43
CA ALA A 143 1.90 12.28 -17.46
C ALA A 143 3.16 11.89 -18.25
N GLU A 144 4.21 11.42 -17.58
CA GLU A 144 5.41 10.85 -18.22
C GLU A 144 5.08 9.61 -19.04
N ARG A 145 4.34 8.64 -18.50
CA ARG A 145 3.91 7.43 -19.24
C ARG A 145 3.13 7.78 -20.51
N ARG A 146 2.24 8.77 -20.43
CA ARG A 146 1.51 9.28 -21.61
C ARG A 146 2.46 9.89 -22.62
N LYS A 147 3.41 10.73 -22.18
CA LYS A 147 4.40 11.37 -23.07
C LYS A 147 5.36 10.37 -23.71
N LEU A 148 5.79 9.34 -22.98
CA LEU A 148 6.62 8.23 -23.50
C LEU A 148 5.93 7.48 -24.65
N GLY A 149 4.61 7.33 -24.59
CA GLY A 149 3.84 6.72 -25.68
C GLY A 149 3.68 7.62 -26.91
N THR A 150 3.75 8.94 -26.74
CA THR A 150 3.51 9.93 -27.80
C THR A 150 4.78 10.44 -28.47
N PHE A 151 5.89 10.55 -27.74
CA PHE A 151 7.11 11.22 -28.20
C PHE A 151 8.34 10.30 -28.31
N GLY A 152 8.16 8.98 -28.16
CA GLY A 152 9.27 8.01 -28.13
C GLY A 152 9.92 7.91 -26.74
N PRO A 153 11.07 7.23 -26.60
CA PRO A 153 11.74 7.06 -25.31
C PRO A 153 12.20 8.41 -24.78
N TYR A 154 11.42 8.97 -23.86
CA TYR A 154 11.77 10.15 -23.08
C TYR A 154 13.07 9.85 -22.33
N GLN A 155 14.15 10.52 -22.73
CA GLN A 155 15.40 10.50 -21.98
C GLN A 155 15.28 11.44 -20.80
N LEU A 156 15.45 10.90 -19.60
CA LEU A 156 15.61 11.71 -18.39
C LEU A 156 16.76 12.69 -18.59
N LEU A 157 16.58 13.92 -18.10
CA LEU A 157 17.70 14.86 -18.03
C LEU A 157 18.80 14.24 -17.14
N PRO A 158 20.07 14.25 -17.58
CA PRO A 158 21.17 13.73 -16.79
C PRO A 158 21.19 14.39 -15.40
N GLY A 159 21.13 13.59 -14.34
CA GLY A 159 21.14 14.07 -12.95
C GLY A 159 19.77 14.26 -12.29
N VAL A 160 18.66 14.00 -12.98
CA VAL A 160 17.34 13.90 -12.35
C VAL A 160 17.09 12.44 -11.99
N ASP A 161 17.27 12.11 -10.71
CA ASP A 161 16.91 10.79 -10.18
C ASP A 161 15.39 10.68 -10.07
N LEU A 162 14.79 9.67 -10.72
CA LEU A 162 13.36 9.32 -10.64
C LEU A 162 12.90 8.98 -9.21
N HIS A 163 13.86 8.84 -8.29
CA HIS A 163 13.67 8.29 -6.95
C HIS A 163 14.06 9.23 -5.81
N ASP A 164 14.52 10.44 -6.13
CA ASP A 164 14.92 11.45 -5.15
C ASP A 164 13.73 12.41 -4.86
N PRO A 165 13.16 12.42 -3.64
CA PRO A 165 12.06 13.32 -3.33
C PRO A 165 12.51 14.78 -3.45
N ILE A 166 11.67 15.63 -4.06
CA ILE A 166 11.89 17.08 -4.07
C ILE A 166 12.09 17.53 -2.61
N HIS A 167 13.29 18.04 -2.32
CA HIS A 167 13.71 18.41 -0.99
C HIS A 167 12.72 19.41 -0.36
N HIS A 168 12.30 19.19 0.89
CA HIS A 168 11.25 19.98 1.55
C HIS A 168 11.55 21.50 1.66
N LEU A 169 12.81 21.90 1.52
CA LEU A 169 13.21 23.33 1.41
C LEU A 169 12.80 23.96 0.07
N LEU A 170 12.77 23.21 -1.04
CA LEU A 170 12.30 23.69 -2.34
C LEU A 170 10.78 23.91 -2.36
N LEU A 171 10.03 23.15 -1.55
CA LEU A 171 8.59 23.37 -1.38
C LEU A 171 8.26 24.65 -0.62
N LYS A 172 9.16 25.13 0.25
CA LYS A 172 8.96 26.38 1.01
C LYS A 172 9.28 27.65 0.21
N THR A 173 10.08 27.56 -0.86
CA THR A 173 10.44 28.73 -1.69
C THR A 173 9.46 29.03 -2.82
N TRP A 174 8.46 28.17 -3.03
CA TRP A 174 7.43 28.32 -4.07
C TRP A 174 6.12 28.95 -3.57
N VAL A 175 6.12 29.43 -2.32
CA VAL A 175 5.09 30.29 -1.75
C VAL A 175 5.74 31.61 -1.36
N GLN A 176 6.01 32.44 -2.37
CA GLN A 176 6.00 33.91 -2.27
C GLN A 176 5.32 34.45 -3.52
#